data_AF-A0A969LCJ5-F1
#
_entry.id   AF-A0A969LCJ5-F1
#
_cell.length_a   1.000
_cell.length_b   1.000
_cell.length_c   1.000
_cell.angle_alpha   90.00
_cell.angle_beta   90.00
_cell.angle_gamma   90.00
#
_symmetry.space_group_name_H-M   'P 1'
#
loop_
_entity.id
_entity.type
_entity.pdbx_description
1 polymer ?
#
loop_
_entity_poly.entity_id
_entity_poly.type
_entity_poly.pdbx_seq_one_letter_code
_entity_poly.pdbx_strand_id
1 'polypeptide(L)'
;MLKSWSLGTLVLMLVQGLWFGSVLTGSYSEFLVLLLWASPFIAALVTAYLSPARKMIMGMSMAVVAAVLVVVANAVFQAVGTPVDFPGAKGGLTLFAITLLYSAVGAVLGGAAGQWFTRRRTMRT
;
A
#
# COMPACT_ATOMS: atom_id res chain seq x y z
N MET A 1 -1.94 -0.58 18.53
CA MET A 1 -2.72 -0.52 17.26
C MET A 1 -2.27 0.64 16.38
N LEU A 2 -2.27 1.88 16.87
CA LEU A 2 -1.83 3.03 16.07
C LEU A 2 -0.38 2.91 15.56
N LYS A 3 0.56 2.51 16.43
CA LYS A 3 1.98 2.34 16.07
C LYS A 3 2.23 1.32 14.95
N SER A 4 1.52 0.18 14.95
CA SER A 4 1.68 -0.84 13.90
C SER A 4 1.06 -0.40 12.59
N TRP A 5 -0.08 0.31 12.66
CA TRP A 5 -0.76 0.86 11.50
C TRP A 5 0.02 1.99 10.83
N SER A 6 0.64 2.87 11.62
CA SER A 6 1.49 3.94 11.11
C SER A 6 2.74 3.40 10.40
N LEU A 7 3.31 2.29 10.88
CA LEU A 7 4.44 1.63 10.21
C LEU A 7 4.04 1.05 8.85
N GLY A 8 2.89 0.38 8.74
CA GLY A 8 2.39 -0.07 7.43
C GLY A 8 2.11 1.08 6.47
N THR A 9 1.51 2.16 6.98
CA THR A 9 1.28 3.38 6.21
C THR A 9 2.60 3.98 5.71
N LEU A 10 3.62 4.04 6.57
CA LEU A 10 4.94 4.54 6.20
C LEU A 10 5.57 3.70 5.07
N VAL A 11 5.43 2.37 5.10
CA VAL A 11 5.88 1.50 4.00
C VAL A 11 5.24 1.91 2.67
N LEU A 12 3.92 2.10 2.64
CA LEU A 12 3.21 2.53 1.43
C LEU A 12 3.67 3.91 0.97
N MET A 13 3.82 4.87 1.89
CA MET A 13 4.27 6.23 1.56
C MET A 13 5.69 6.25 0.99
N LEU A 14 6.60 5.44 1.54
CA LEU A 14 7.98 5.36 1.03
C LEU A 14 8.01 4.81 -0.39
N VAL A 15 7.27 3.72 -0.66
CA VAL A 15 7.23 3.15 -2.01
C VAL A 15 6.59 4.11 -3.01
N GLN A 16 5.52 4.81 -2.62
CA GLN A 16 4.92 5.85 -3.46
C GLN A 16 5.84 7.03 -3.68
N GLY A 17 6.59 7.46 -2.66
CA GLY A 17 7.58 8.54 -2.80
C GLY A 17 8.71 8.17 -3.76
N LEU A 18 9.18 6.92 -3.70
CA LEU A 18 10.16 6.40 -4.67
C LEU A 18 9.60 6.37 -6.08
N TRP A 19 8.36 5.89 -6.26
CA TRP A 19 7.67 5.91 -7.56
C TRP A 19 7.53 7.34 -8.10
N PHE A 20 7.10 8.27 -7.24
CA PHE A 20 6.98 9.68 -7.57
C PHE A 20 8.29 10.30 -8.05
N GLY A 21 9.38 10.08 -7.30
CA GLY A 21 10.70 10.52 -7.71
C GLY A 21 11.13 9.93 -9.06
N SER A 22 10.90 8.64 -9.28
CA SER A 22 11.22 7.93 -10.51
C SER A 22 10.51 8.54 -11.73
N VAL A 23 9.22 8.86 -11.58
CA VAL A 23 8.42 9.49 -12.64
C VAL A 23 8.95 10.89 -12.97
N LEU A 24 9.29 11.69 -11.93
CA LEU A 24 9.80 13.05 -12.15
C LEU A 24 11.18 13.08 -12.81
N THR A 25 12.04 12.10 -12.56
CA THR A 25 13.37 12.01 -13.20
C THR A 25 13.33 11.32 -14.56
N GLY A 26 12.16 10.84 -15.01
CA GLY A 26 12.05 10.01 -16.22
C GLY A 26 12.79 8.67 -16.12
N SER A 27 13.13 8.24 -14.90
CA SER A 27 13.80 6.97 -14.66
C SER A 27 12.77 5.87 -14.56
N TYR A 28 12.86 4.85 -15.42
CA TYR A 28 12.05 3.64 -15.29
C TYR A 28 12.85 2.53 -14.63
N SER A 29 12.26 1.86 -13.63
CA SER A 29 12.84 0.68 -12.99
C SER A 29 11.77 -0.38 -12.83
N GLU A 30 11.95 -1.53 -13.47
CA GLU A 30 11.06 -2.68 -13.33
C GLU A 30 10.98 -3.17 -11.89
N PHE A 31 12.10 -3.16 -11.17
CA PHE A 31 12.13 -3.50 -9.75
C PHE A 31 11.22 -2.59 -8.91
N LEU A 32 11.21 -1.29 -9.20
CA LEU A 32 10.37 -0.33 -8.49
C LEU A 32 8.88 -0.56 -8.78
N VAL A 33 8.53 -0.93 -10.01
CA VAL A 33 7.17 -1.35 -10.36
C VAL A 33 6.78 -2.57 -9.53
N LEU A 34 7.59 -3.63 -9.53
CA LEU A 34 7.33 -4.83 -8.72
C LEU A 34 7.16 -4.49 -7.23
N LEU A 35 8.00 -3.59 -6.71
CA LEU A 35 7.90 -3.12 -5.33
C LEU A 35 6.60 -2.36 -5.06
N LEU A 36 6.17 -1.51 -6.00
CA LEU A 36 4.89 -0.79 -5.93
C LEU A 36 3.71 -1.77 -5.84
N TRP A 37 3.70 -2.78 -6.70
CA TRP A 37 2.68 -3.84 -6.70
C TRP A 37 2.72 -4.70 -5.44
N ALA A 38 3.91 -5.01 -4.91
CA ALA A 38 4.08 -5.78 -3.68
C ALA A 38 3.81 -4.97 -2.40
N SER A 39 3.83 -3.65 -2.47
CA SER A 39 3.75 -2.78 -1.29
C SER A 39 2.51 -2.98 -0.42
N PRO A 40 1.28 -3.22 -0.93
CA PRO A 40 0.12 -3.49 -0.08
C PRO A 40 0.26 -4.79 0.72
N PHE A 41 0.88 -5.81 0.12
CA PHE A 41 1.19 -7.07 0.82
C PHE A 41 2.18 -6.84 1.96
N ILE A 42 3.30 -6.16 1.68
CA ILE A 42 4.36 -5.89 2.67
C ILE A 42 3.80 -5.05 3.82
N ALA A 43 3.08 -3.97 3.51
CA ALA A 43 2.47 -3.09 4.50
C ALA A 43 1.45 -3.83 5.37
N ALA A 44 0.59 -4.67 4.78
CA ALA A 44 -0.38 -5.46 5.51
C ALA A 44 0.28 -6.52 6.41
N LEU A 45 1.35 -7.17 5.93
CA LEU A 45 2.13 -8.14 6.69
C LEU A 45 2.76 -7.50 7.92
N VAL A 46 3.48 -6.38 7.75
CA VAL A 46 4.11 -5.64 8.84
C VAL A 46 3.06 -5.20 9.86
N THR A 47 1.94 -4.63 9.38
CA THR A 47 0.85 -4.15 10.23
C THR A 47 0.23 -5.29 11.04
N ALA A 48 -0.10 -6.41 10.40
CA ALA A 48 -0.72 -7.56 11.05
C ALA A 48 0.23 -8.25 12.03
N TYR A 49 1.50 -8.40 11.66
CA TYR A 49 2.52 -9.02 12.51
C TYR A 49 2.72 -8.22 13.82
N LEU A 50 2.82 -6.89 13.72
CA LEU A 50 3.06 -6.02 14.88
C LEU A 50 1.78 -5.65 15.66
N SER A 51 0.59 -5.84 15.09
CA SER A 51 -0.64 -5.49 15.81
C SER A 51 -0.88 -6.43 17.00
N PRO A 52 -1.22 -5.90 18.21
CA PRO A 52 -1.48 -6.74 19.38
C PRO A 52 -2.81 -7.52 19.28
N ALA A 53 -3.80 -7.00 18.55
CA ALA A 53 -5.08 -7.66 18.33
C ALA A 53 -5.66 -7.30 16.96
N ARG A 54 -6.70 -8.02 16.52
CA ARG A 54 -7.42 -7.79 15.24
C ARG A 54 -6.49 -7.72 14.03
N LYS A 55 -5.46 -8.58 14.01
CA LYS A 55 -4.35 -8.57 13.04
C LYS A 55 -4.82 -8.54 11.59
N MET A 56 -5.78 -9.39 11.24
CA MET A 56 -6.33 -9.47 9.89
C MET A 56 -7.01 -8.16 9.47
N ILE A 57 -7.86 -7.58 10.34
CA ILE A 57 -8.56 -6.32 10.06
C ILE A 57 -7.55 -5.19 9.86
N MET A 58 -6.54 -5.11 10.73
CA MET A 58 -5.48 -4.09 10.62
C MET A 58 -4.66 -4.26 9.34
N GLY A 59 -4.32 -5.49 8.96
CA GLY A 59 -3.64 -5.77 7.68
C GLY A 59 -4.48 -5.37 6.47
N MET A 60 -5.74 -5.81 6.42
CA MET A 60 -6.67 -5.49 5.31
C MET A 60 -6.92 -3.99 5.17
N SER A 61 -6.89 -3.22 6.26
CA SER A 61 -7.04 -1.76 6.20
C SER A 61 -6.00 -1.06 5.33
N MET A 62 -4.83 -1.68 5.13
CA MET A 62 -3.77 -1.16 4.25
C MET A 62 -4.20 -1.11 2.78
N ALA A 63 -5.17 -1.91 2.34
CA ALA A 63 -5.69 -1.82 0.98
C ALA A 63 -6.37 -0.47 0.72
N VAL A 64 -7.16 0.01 1.68
CA VAL A 64 -7.82 1.32 1.60
C VAL A 64 -6.79 2.43 1.65
N VAL A 65 -5.81 2.33 2.54
CA VAL A 65 -4.71 3.31 2.63
C VAL A 65 -3.93 3.39 1.32
N ALA A 66 -3.59 2.25 0.73
CA ALA A 66 -2.91 2.18 -0.57
C ALA A 66 -3.74 2.84 -1.69
N ALA A 67 -5.04 2.55 -1.76
CA ALA A 67 -5.95 3.15 -2.73
C ALA A 67 -6.06 4.67 -2.58
N VAL A 68 -6.20 5.16 -1.35
CA VAL A 68 -6.22 6.61 -1.08
C VAL A 68 -4.89 7.24 -1.50
N LEU A 69 -3.75 6.63 -1.14
CA LEU A 69 -2.43 7.17 -1.48
C LEU A 69 -2.21 7.24 -3.00
N VAL A 70 -2.64 6.24 -3.76
CA VAL A 70 -2.54 6.27 -5.24
C VAL A 70 -3.37 7.40 -5.81
N VAL A 71 -4.61 7.59 -5.34
CA VAL A 71 -5.47 8.68 -5.81
C VAL A 71 -4.86 10.05 -5.49
N VAL A 72 -4.32 10.22 -4.29
CA VAL A 72 -3.63 11.44 -3.88
C VAL A 72 -2.40 11.66 -4.75
N ALA A 73 -1.57 10.64 -4.97
CA ALA A 73 -0.39 10.74 -5.83
C ALA A 73 -0.76 11.13 -7.27
N ASN A 74 -1.81 10.52 -7.84
CA ASN A 74 -2.33 10.87 -9.16
C ASN A 74 -2.81 12.33 -9.24
N ALA A 75 -3.51 12.81 -8.22
CA ALA A 75 -3.93 14.21 -8.14
C ALA A 75 -2.72 15.16 -8.06
N VAL A 76 -1.68 14.79 -7.29
CA VAL A 76 -0.43 15.56 -7.22
C VAL A 76 0.28 15.58 -8.58
N PHE A 77 0.40 14.44 -9.26
CA PHE A 77 0.97 14.38 -10.61
C PHE A 77 0.23 15.28 -11.59
N GLN A 78 -1.10 15.26 -11.56
CA GLN A 78 -1.93 16.15 -12.36
C GLN A 78 -1.67 17.63 -12.03
N ALA A 79 -1.52 17.97 -10.74
CA ALA A 79 -1.27 19.34 -10.29
C ALA A 79 0.11 19.88 -10.71
N VAL A 80 1.13 19.02 -10.81
CA VAL A 80 2.47 19.41 -11.27
C VAL A 80 2.63 19.32 -12.80
N GLY A 81 1.55 19.06 -13.54
CA GLY A 81 1.55 19.00 -15.00
C GLY A 81 2.12 17.70 -15.58
N THR A 82 2.33 16.68 -14.76
CA THR A 82 2.69 15.34 -15.25
C THR A 82 1.45 14.70 -15.91
N PRO A 83 1.60 14.12 -17.11
CA PRO A 83 0.49 13.40 -17.74
C PRO A 83 0.06 12.22 -16.87
N VAL A 84 -1.26 12.07 -16.67
CA VAL A 84 -1.87 11.00 -15.89
C VAL A 84 -2.94 10.29 -16.71
N ASP A 85 -3.05 8.97 -16.55
CA ASP A 85 -4.03 8.14 -17.28
C ASP A 85 -5.47 8.40 -16.84
N PHE A 86 -5.65 8.79 -15.57
CA PHE A 86 -6.96 8.98 -14.95
C PHE A 86 -7.12 10.41 -14.40
N PRO A 87 -7.34 11.43 -15.25
CA PRO A 87 -7.46 12.81 -14.80
C PRO A 87 -8.81 13.12 -14.14
N GLY A 88 -8.80 14.09 -13.22
CA GLY A 88 -9.99 14.66 -12.59
C GLY A 88 -10.72 13.73 -11.61
N ALA A 89 -11.85 14.20 -11.07
CA ALA A 89 -12.58 13.50 -10.01
C ALA A 89 -13.10 12.11 -10.43
N LYS A 90 -13.63 11.99 -11.65
CA LYS A 90 -14.09 10.70 -12.20
C LYS A 90 -12.92 9.73 -12.40
N GLY A 91 -11.79 10.21 -12.91
CA GLY A 91 -10.57 9.42 -13.03
C GLY A 91 -10.07 8.92 -11.68
N GLY A 92 -10.04 9.79 -10.68
CA GLY A 92 -9.67 9.44 -9.30
C GLY A 92 -10.55 8.34 -8.69
N LEU A 93 -11.87 8.38 -8.90
CA LEU A 93 -12.78 7.31 -8.44
C LEU A 93 -12.52 5.97 -9.14
N THR A 94 -12.29 5.99 -10.44
CA THR A 94 -11.93 4.77 -11.20
C THR A 94 -10.61 4.18 -10.70
N LEU A 95 -9.60 5.03 -10.52
CA LEU A 95 -8.29 4.63 -10.02
C LEU A 95 -8.41 4.08 -8.60
N PHE A 96 -9.19 4.73 -7.73
CA PHE A 96 -9.48 4.23 -6.38
C PHE A 96 -10.05 2.80 -6.42
N ALA A 97 -11.07 2.54 -7.24
CA ALA A 97 -11.73 1.25 -7.30
C ALA A 97 -10.79 0.14 -7.79
N ILE A 98 -10.05 0.40 -8.89
CA ILE A 98 -9.06 -0.55 -9.43
C ILE A 98 -7.96 -0.80 -8.40
N THR A 99 -7.44 0.26 -7.78
CA THR A 99 -6.38 0.14 -6.80
C THR A 99 -6.81 -0.62 -5.56
N LEU A 100 -8.02 -0.34 -5.07
CA LEU A 100 -8.59 -1.04 -3.94
C LEU A 100 -8.73 -2.53 -4.22
N LEU A 101 -9.21 -2.92 -5.40
CA LEU A 101 -9.37 -4.31 -5.82
C LEU A 101 -8.04 -5.08 -5.77
N TYR A 102 -7.00 -4.60 -6.44
CA TYR A 102 -5.72 -5.33 -6.43
C TYR A 102 -5.03 -5.25 -5.06
N SER A 103 -5.13 -4.10 -4.38
CA SER A 103 -4.52 -3.92 -3.06
C SER A 103 -5.21 -4.78 -2.00
N ALA A 104 -6.51 -5.06 -2.14
CA ALA A 104 -7.24 -5.96 -1.26
C ALA A 104 -6.67 -7.38 -1.33
N VAL A 105 -6.36 -7.89 -2.53
CA VAL A 105 -5.72 -9.21 -2.69
C VAL A 105 -4.38 -9.23 -1.96
N GLY A 106 -3.52 -8.25 -2.23
CA GLY A 106 -2.21 -8.14 -1.56
C GLY A 106 -2.35 -8.03 -0.04
N ALA A 107 -3.26 -7.19 0.45
CA ALA A 107 -3.45 -6.93 1.87
C ALA A 107 -4.06 -8.12 2.62
N VAL A 108 -4.96 -8.88 1.99
CA VAL A 108 -5.51 -10.13 2.55
C VAL A 108 -4.38 -11.15 2.72
N LEU A 109 -3.58 -11.38 1.67
CA LEU A 109 -2.46 -12.32 1.72
C LEU A 109 -1.40 -11.90 2.74
N GLY A 110 -1.03 -10.62 2.76
CA GLY A 110 -0.06 -10.06 3.70
C GLY A 110 -0.57 -10.13 5.15
N GLY A 111 -1.83 -9.77 5.37
CA GLY A 111 -2.48 -9.86 6.68
C GLY A 111 -2.53 -11.29 7.22
N ALA A 112 -2.88 -12.26 6.36
CA ALA A 112 -2.89 -13.67 6.72
C ALA A 112 -1.48 -14.18 7.08
N ALA A 113 -0.47 -13.83 6.28
CA ALA A 113 0.93 -14.18 6.55
C ALA A 113 1.41 -13.59 7.90
N GLY A 114 1.16 -12.31 8.15
CA GLY A 114 1.53 -11.65 9.41
C GLY A 114 0.86 -12.28 10.64
N GLN A 115 -0.41 -12.67 10.51
CA GLN A 115 -1.12 -13.42 11.56
C GLN A 115 -0.50 -14.78 11.81
N TRP A 116 -0.17 -15.53 10.76
CA TRP A 116 0.45 -16.85 10.86
C TRP A 116 1.82 -16.81 11.52
N PHE A 117 2.69 -15.87 11.12
CA PHE A 117 4.00 -15.68 11.76
C PHE A 117 3.88 -15.32 13.23
N THR A 118 2.87 -14.53 13.60
CA THR A 118 2.65 -14.22 15.03
C THR A 118 2.29 -15.48 15.82
N ARG A 119 1.36 -16.30 15.31
CA ARG A 119 0.96 -17.56 15.98
C ARG A 119 2.14 -18.50 16.21
N ARG A 120 3.03 -18.62 15.20
CA ARG A 120 4.25 -19.43 15.32
C ARG A 120 5.22 -18.92 16.37
N ARG A 121 5.34 -17.60 16.54
CA ARG A 121 6.19 -17.00 17.58
C ARG A 121 5.65 -17.32 18.98
N THR A 122 4.35 -17.20 19.19
CA THR A 122 3.71 -17.49 20.49
C THR A 122 3.79 -18.97 20.87
N MET A 123 3.76 -19.90 19.91
CA MET A 123 3.91 -21.33 20.21
C MET A 123 5.35 -21.76 20.54
N ARG A 124 6.35 -20.90 20.30
CA ARG A 124 7.77 -21.19 20.57
C ARG A 124 8.26 -20.61 21.92
N THR A 125 7.43 -19.83 22.58
CA THR A 125 7.69 -19.20 23.89
C THR A 125 6.90 -19.91 24.96
#